data_AF-A0A662M6S5-F1
#
_entry.id   AF-A0A662M6S5-F1
#
_cell.length_a   1.000
_cell.length_b   1.000
_cell.length_c   1.000
_cell.angle_alpha   90.00
_cell.angle_beta   90.00
_cell.angle_gamma   90.00
#
_symmetry.space_group_name_H-M   'P 1'
#
loop_
_entity.id
_entity.type
_entity.pdbx_description
1 polymer ?
#
loop_
_entity_poly.entity_id
_entity_poly.type
_entity_poly.pdbx_seq_one_letter_code
_entity_poly.pdbx_strand_id
1 'polypeptide(L)' 'MLVALVGSPNVGKTTLFNVLAGEIGDVANWPGVTVTINVSRREHEGKSLLIVDLPGVYSLV' A
#
# COMPACT_ATOMS: atom_id res chain seq x y z
N MET A 1 -1.29 5.73 -12.39
CA MET A 1 0.07 5.24 -12.05
C MET A 1 -0.02 4.39 -10.80
N LEU A 2 0.62 3.23 -10.78
CA LEU A 2 0.65 2.34 -9.61
C LEU A 2 1.94 2.60 -8.81
N VAL A 3 1.81 2.72 -7.50
CA VAL A 3 2.92 2.90 -6.54
C VAL A 3 2.77 1.82 -5.47
N ALA A 4 3.70 0.87 -5.45
CA ALA A 4 3.71 -0.20 -4.45
C ALA A 4 4.76 0.11 -3.37
N LEU A 5 4.36 0.03 -2.10
CA LEU A 5 5.26 0.15 -0.96
C LEU A 5 5.75 -1.24 -0.58
N VAL A 6 7.06 -1.43 -0.68
CA VAL A 6 7.75 -2.70 -0.40
C VAL A 6 8.87 -2.46 0.60
N GLY A 7 9.04 -3.38 1.54
CA GLY A 7 10.13 -3.33 2.50
C GLY A 7 9.86 -4.22 3.71
N SER A 8 10.88 -4.37 4.55
CA SER A 8 10.84 -5.25 5.72
C SER A 8 9.70 -4.89 6.67
N PRO A 9 9.15 -5.84 7.45
CA PRO A 9 8.19 -5.53 8.50
C PRO A 9 8.70 -4.45 9.47
N ASN A 10 7.76 -3.66 10.00
CA ASN A 10 8.02 -2.63 11.03
C ASN A 10 8.92 -1.44 10.64
N VAL A 11 9.27 -1.27 9.35
CA VAL A 11 10.06 -0.10 8.88
C VAL A 11 9.21 1.16 8.64
N GLY A 12 7.94 1.18 9.07
CA GLY A 12 7.05 2.34 8.91
C GLY A 12 6.36 2.45 7.56
N LYS A 13 6.26 1.36 6.78
CA LYS A 13 5.56 1.35 5.48
C LYS A 13 4.11 1.82 5.57
N THR A 14 3.36 1.32 6.55
CA THR A 14 1.96 1.70 6.76
C THR A 14 1.84 3.17 7.19
N THR A 15 2.83 3.71 7.91
CA THR A 15 2.89 5.14 8.23
C THR A 15 3.10 5.97 6.96
N LEU A 16 4.04 5.59 6.10
CA LEU A 16 4.25 6.25 4.81
C LEU A 16 3.03 6.12 3.90
N PHE A 17 2.38 4.96 3.88
CA PHE A 17 1.13 4.74 3.16
C PHE A 17 0.06 5.74 3.60
N ASN A 18 -0.20 5.87 4.90
CA ASN A 18 -1.21 6.79 5.41
C ASN A 18 -0.92 8.26 5.05
N VAL A 19 0.35 8.66 5.08
CA VAL A 19 0.77 10.01 4.67
C VAL A 19 0.54 10.25 3.17
N LEU A 20 0.85 9.25 2.33
CA LEU A 20 0.69 9.36 0.88
C LEU A 20 -0.78 9.27 0.43
N ALA A 21 -1.54 8.38 1.08
CA ALA A 21 -2.96 8.18 0.89
C ALA A 21 -3.78 9.41 1.31
N GLY A 22 -3.37 10.11 2.36
CA GLY A 22 -4.07 11.28 2.91
C GLY A 22 -5.32 10.96 3.72
N GLU A 23 -5.86 9.74 3.58
CA GLU A 23 -6.98 9.17 4.33
C GLU A 23 -6.69 7.69 4.64
N ILE A 24 -7.54 7.05 5.47
CA ILE A 24 -7.43 5.62 5.74
C ILE A 24 -7.73 4.88 4.42
N GLY A 25 -6.72 4.23 3.84
CA GLY A 25 -6.88 3.45 2.62
C GLY A 25 -7.83 2.27 2.82
N ASP A 26 -8.45 1.85 1.72
CA ASP A 26 -9.33 0.68 1.70
C ASP A 26 -8.53 -0.59 1.97
N VAL A 27 -9.10 -1.43 2.82
CA VAL A 27 -8.54 -2.72 3.19
C VAL A 27 -9.11 -3.78 2.25
N ALA A 28 -8.28 -4.31 1.36
CA ALA A 28 -8.66 -5.37 0.44
C ALA A 28 -7.99 -6.69 0.82
N ASN A 29 -8.69 -7.81 0.62
CA ASN A 29 -8.12 -9.14 0.84
C ASN A 29 -7.58 -9.70 -0.48
N TRP A 30 -6.40 -10.30 -0.47
CA TRP A 30 -5.86 -10.94 -1.67
C TRP A 30 -6.72 -12.14 -2.09
N PRO A 31 -7.00 -12.32 -3.39
CA PRO A 31 -7.79 -13.46 -3.87
C PRO A 31 -7.17 -14.79 -3.45
N GLY A 32 -7.90 -15.60 -2.68
CA GLY A 32 -7.50 -16.96 -2.31
C GLY A 32 -6.61 -17.08 -1.07
N VAL A 33 -6.29 -15.99 -0.36
CA VAL A 33 -5.52 -16.00 0.89
C VAL A 33 -6.11 -15.05 1.93
N THR A 34 -5.72 -15.18 3.20
CA THR A 34 -6.12 -14.27 4.30
C THR A 34 -5.15 -13.08 4.43
N VAL A 35 -4.48 -12.71 3.34
CA VAL A 35 -3.49 -11.63 3.33
C VAL A 35 -4.17 -10.34 2.93
N THR A 36 -4.24 -9.44 3.91
CA THR A 36 -4.77 -8.10 3.75
C THR A 36 -3.75 -7.16 3.09
N ILE A 37 -4.21 -6.35 2.15
CA ILE A 37 -3.49 -5.22 1.57
C ILE A 37 -4.25 -3.92 1.79
N ASN A 38 -3.51 -2.83 2.01
CA ASN A 38 -4.11 -1.50 2.01
C ASN A 38 -3.94 -0.89 0.62
N VAL A 39 -5.02 -0.37 0.07
CA VAL A 39 -5.05 0.25 -1.24
C VAL A 39 -5.67 1.64 -1.11
N SER A 40 -5.06 2.64 -1.73
CA SER A 40 -5.59 4.00 -1.76
C SER A 40 -5.48 4.57 -3.15
N ARG A 41 -6.54 5.25 -3.60
CA ARG A 41 -6.55 5.99 -4.86
C ARG A 41 -6.56 7.47 -4.58
N ARG A 42 -5.60 8.19 -5.15
CA ARG A 42 -5.45 9.63 -4.96
C ARG A 42 -5.16 10.33 -6.27
N GLU A 43 -5.71 11.53 -6.46
CA GLU A 43 -5.25 12.41 -7.54
C GLU A 43 -4.16 13.35 -7.04
N HIS A 44 -3.06 13.42 -7.79
CA HIS A 44 -1.96 14.33 -7.51
C HIS A 44 -1.49 14.94 -8.83
N GLU A 45 -1.51 16.27 -8.93
CA GLU A 45 -1.09 17.02 -10.12
C GLU A 45 -1.76 16.55 -11.43
N GLY A 46 -3.07 16.24 -11.36
CA GLY A 46 -3.83 15.74 -12.51
C GLY A 46 -3.52 14.29 -12.91
N LYS A 47 -2.75 13.56 -12.11
CA LYS A 47 -2.46 12.13 -12.30
C LYS A 47 -3.17 11.31 -11.24
N SER A 48 -3.94 10.31 -11.66
CA SER A 48 -4.48 9.32 -10.73
C SER A 48 -3.37 8.36 -10.28
N LEU A 49 -3.11 8.34 -8.98
CA LEU A 49 -2.21 7.44 -8.28
C LEU A 49 -3.01 6.32 -7.62
N LEU A 50 -2.54 5.10 -7.76
CA LEU A 50 -2.99 3.94 -6.99
C LEU A 50 -1.82 3.52 -6.09
N ILE A 51 -1.97 3.72 -4.79
CA ILE A 51 -0.96 3.42 -3.78
C ILE A 51 -1.34 2.08 -3.16
N VAL A 52 -0.40 1.15 -3.05
CA VAL A 52 -0.63 -0.19 -2.48
C VAL A 52 0.41 -0.45 -1.41
N ASP A 53 -0.02 -0.72 -0.18
CA ASP A 53 0.83 -1.23 0.91
C ASP A 53 0.87 -2.75 0.80
N LEU A 54 2.04 -3.30 0.43
CA LEU A 54 2.24 -4.73 0.41
C LEU A 54 2.65 -5.22 1.82
N PRO A 55 2.28 -6.45 2.20
CA PRO A 55 2.73 -7.04 3.44
C PRO A 55 4.26 -6.97 3.49
N GLY A 56 4.80 -6.68 4.68
CA GLY A 56 6.24 -6.64 4.86
C GLY A 56 6.84 -8.01 4.53
N VAL A 57 7.56 -8.08 3.41
CA VAL A 57 8.33 -9.25 3.02
C VAL A 57 9.76 -9.06 3.49
N TYR A 58 10.27 -9.99 4.30
CA TYR A 58 11.69 -10.02 4.69
C TYR A 58 12.59 -10.41 3.52
N SER A 59 12.05 -11.08 2.50
CA SER A 59 12.74 -11.44 1.27
C SER A 59 11.73 -11.68 0.15
N LEU A 60 12.11 -11.36 -1.10
CA LEU A 60 11.38 -11.67 -2.33
C LEU A 60 11.90 -12.96 -3.01
N VAL A 61 12.68 -13.76 -2.28
CA VAL A 61 13.24 -15.04 -2.76
C VAL A 61 12.24 -16.17 -2.77
#